data_AF-A0A532U3K7-F1
#
_entry.id   AF-A0A532U3K7-F1
#
_cell.length_a   1.000
_cell.length_b   1.000
_cell.length_c   1.000
_cell.angle_alpha   90.00
_cell.angle_beta   90.00
_cell.angle_gamma   90.00
#
_symmetry.space_group_name_H-M   'P 1'
#
loop_
_entity.id
_entity.type
_entity.pdbx_description
1 polymer ?
#
loop_
_entity_poly.entity_id
_entity_poly.type
_entity_poly.pdbx_seq_one_letter_code
_entity_poly.pdbx_strand_id
1 'polypeptide(L)'
;MPKEYTIYAVKVIQPWEEDSSYWIPLIYEEIKQGRARFGWGYYDEADVRKIKEKADRQEWKHLDKKEISTWSHAGFLLNIIPEDYFIYINMPEYGKCSIVKITGDYNYSEVWDKDKKEDFRHFLPCEFIYTFDRNSDIVHPYLRRRLGLQGAWYRIYAKKEFEELLVVLHKEDEGKKAKDRLEEEINPRLLEISQKVSRTFPGKNLENLLLDVFKKVPNIKDARKGPDVNGADLEVEFESGLDISGLQKIEVCAVQVKSYEGEMSNTDAIEDIKRAFNSNMSYTCGFIVSTASEMTEDFEKELDTNEWRQLATDFVELCKEHKLVIDPAVPLDSARILRIPGTTHQSTETFVSNIVVGEVNSFDTYRKIF
;
A
#
# COMPACT_ATOMS: atom_id res chain seq x y z
N MET A 1 1.06 13.13 -32.34
CA MET A 1 1.53 13.03 -30.94
C MET A 1 0.33 13.28 -30.05
N PRO A 2 0.06 12.45 -29.02
CA PRO A 2 -1.00 12.78 -28.08
C PRO A 2 -0.66 14.14 -27.46
N LYS A 3 -1.61 15.08 -27.46
CA LYS A 3 -1.40 16.38 -26.81
C LYS A 3 -1.09 16.13 -25.33
N GLU A 4 -0.03 16.76 -24.83
CA GLU A 4 0.34 16.67 -23.44
C GLU A 4 -0.67 17.47 -22.62
N TYR A 5 -1.49 16.79 -21.82
CA TYR A 5 -2.39 17.43 -20.85
C TYR A 5 -1.75 17.51 -19.47
N THR A 6 -2.22 18.47 -18.69
CA THR A 6 -1.85 18.67 -17.29
C THR A 6 -3.06 18.44 -16.37
N ILE A 7 -2.78 17.90 -15.18
CA ILE A 7 -3.79 17.64 -14.15
C ILE A 7 -3.57 18.65 -13.04
N TYR A 8 -4.63 19.36 -12.66
CA TYR A 8 -4.64 20.32 -11.56
C TYR A 8 -5.62 19.87 -10.49
N ALA A 9 -5.17 19.82 -9.25
CA ALA A 9 -6.11 19.87 -8.13
C ALA A 9 -6.48 21.31 -7.88
N VAL A 10 -7.78 21.58 -7.73
CA VAL A 10 -8.30 22.90 -7.45
C VAL A 10 -9.13 22.88 -6.17
N LYS A 11 -8.88 23.88 -5.33
CA LYS A 11 -9.59 24.11 -4.09
C LYS A 11 -10.52 25.31 -4.31
N VAL A 12 -11.82 25.07 -4.19
CA VAL A 12 -12.81 26.14 -4.02
C VAL A 12 -13.18 26.25 -2.53
N ILE A 13 -14.35 26.76 -2.21
CA ILE A 13 -14.84 26.74 -0.84
C ILE A 13 -14.91 25.30 -0.28
N GLN A 14 -14.54 25.13 0.98
CA GLN A 14 -14.48 23.83 1.65
C GLN A 14 -15.71 23.60 2.51
N PRO A 15 -16.12 22.33 2.72
CA PRO A 15 -17.32 22.00 3.50
C PRO A 15 -17.39 22.57 4.93
N TRP A 16 -16.26 22.98 5.52
CA TRP A 16 -16.19 23.58 6.86
C TRP A 16 -15.97 25.10 6.86
N GLU A 17 -15.83 25.72 5.69
CA GLU A 17 -15.71 27.18 5.57
C GLU A 17 -17.08 27.85 5.66
N GLU A 18 -17.12 29.09 6.13
CA GLU A 18 -18.32 29.93 6.15
C GLU A 18 -18.86 30.11 4.73
N ASP A 19 -20.19 30.09 4.55
CA ASP A 19 -20.88 30.11 3.25
C ASP A 19 -20.75 28.85 2.37
N SER A 20 -20.14 27.77 2.87
CA SER A 20 -19.99 26.52 2.11
C SER A 20 -21.32 25.90 1.69
N SER A 21 -22.33 25.96 2.55
CA SER A 21 -23.70 25.49 2.25
C SER A 21 -24.37 26.24 1.11
N TYR A 22 -23.94 27.48 0.84
CA TYR A 22 -24.37 28.28 -0.29
C TYR A 22 -23.56 27.94 -1.55
N TRP A 23 -22.23 28.06 -1.46
CA TRP A 23 -21.38 28.02 -2.63
C TRP A 23 -21.13 26.62 -3.19
N ILE A 24 -21.02 25.60 -2.33
CA ILE A 24 -20.69 24.24 -2.80
C ILE A 24 -21.76 23.70 -3.78
N PRO A 25 -23.07 23.71 -3.44
CA PRO A 25 -24.10 23.23 -4.36
C PRO A 25 -24.14 24.03 -5.67
N LEU A 26 -23.96 25.36 -5.61
CA LEU A 26 -23.97 26.23 -6.78
C LEU A 26 -22.80 25.95 -7.71
N ILE A 27 -21.57 25.87 -7.17
CA ILE A 27 -20.37 25.56 -7.96
C ILE A 27 -20.47 24.15 -8.53
N TYR A 28 -20.95 23.17 -7.74
CA TYR A 28 -21.12 21.81 -8.22
C TYR A 28 -22.09 21.71 -9.40
N GLU A 29 -23.14 22.53 -9.41
CA GLU A 29 -24.05 22.62 -10.55
C GLU A 29 -23.40 23.31 -11.76
N GLU A 30 -22.66 24.41 -11.55
CA GLU A 30 -21.92 25.07 -12.63
C GLU A 30 -20.93 24.13 -13.32
N ILE A 31 -20.17 23.33 -12.57
CA ILE A 31 -19.22 22.39 -13.19
C ILE A 31 -19.93 21.32 -14.02
N LYS A 32 -21.11 20.85 -13.59
CA LYS A 32 -21.94 19.92 -14.37
C LYS A 32 -22.50 20.55 -15.63
N GLN A 33 -22.79 21.85 -15.58
CA GLN A 33 -23.23 22.65 -16.72
C GLN A 33 -22.09 23.16 -17.60
N GLY A 34 -20.87 22.65 -17.37
CA GLY A 34 -19.70 22.90 -18.22
C GLY A 34 -18.95 24.20 -17.91
N ARG A 35 -19.03 24.70 -16.68
CA ARG A 35 -18.29 25.88 -16.21
C ARG A 35 -17.43 25.52 -14.99
N ALA A 36 -16.14 25.28 -15.23
CA ALA A 36 -15.15 25.03 -14.20
C ALA A 36 -14.80 26.34 -13.46
N ARG A 37 -15.59 26.67 -12.44
CA ARG A 37 -15.48 27.89 -11.64
C ARG A 37 -14.28 27.88 -10.69
N PHE A 38 -13.69 29.05 -10.42
CA PHE A 38 -12.62 29.25 -9.44
C PHE A 38 -12.78 30.60 -8.71
N GLY A 39 -12.40 30.66 -7.42
CA GLY A 39 -12.61 31.83 -6.56
C GLY A 39 -11.60 32.98 -6.78
N TRP A 40 -11.66 34.01 -5.93
CA TRP A 40 -10.91 35.29 -6.04
C TRP A 40 -11.45 36.25 -7.11
N GLY A 41 -12.71 36.05 -7.51
CA GLY A 41 -13.38 36.84 -8.53
C GLY A 41 -14.36 37.89 -7.99
N TYR A 42 -14.29 38.25 -6.71
CA TYR A 42 -15.28 39.06 -5.97
C TYR A 42 -15.36 40.57 -6.30
N TYR A 43 -14.75 41.05 -7.39
CA TYR A 43 -14.78 42.46 -7.81
C TYR A 43 -14.46 42.58 -9.31
N ASP A 44 -14.92 43.65 -9.99
CA ASP A 44 -14.88 43.75 -11.46
C ASP A 44 -13.47 43.80 -12.09
N GLU A 45 -12.48 44.29 -11.34
CA GLU A 45 -11.08 44.33 -11.75
C GLU A 45 -10.34 43.01 -11.49
N ALA A 46 -11.00 42.00 -10.91
CA ALA A 46 -10.38 40.70 -10.61
C ALA A 46 -10.02 39.89 -11.86
N ASP A 47 -10.55 40.22 -13.04
CA ASP A 47 -10.21 39.54 -14.31
C ASP A 47 -8.69 39.47 -14.49
N VAL A 48 -8.13 38.25 -14.42
CA VAL A 48 -6.68 38.05 -14.40
C VAL A 48 -6.03 38.44 -15.73
N ARG A 49 -6.79 38.56 -16.82
CA ARG A 49 -6.28 39.13 -18.09
C ARG A 49 -5.98 40.61 -17.93
N LYS A 50 -6.87 41.38 -17.30
CA LYS A 50 -6.66 42.80 -17.01
C LYS A 50 -5.48 43.00 -16.06
N ILE A 51 -5.37 42.16 -15.03
CA ILE A 51 -4.24 42.20 -14.09
C ILE A 51 -2.93 41.90 -14.82
N LYS A 52 -2.89 40.88 -15.68
CA LYS A 52 -1.72 40.54 -16.52
C LYS A 52 -1.32 41.71 -17.44
N GLU A 53 -2.28 42.33 -18.10
CA GLU A 53 -2.03 43.47 -18.99
C GLU A 53 -1.40 44.66 -18.26
N LYS A 54 -1.87 44.97 -17.04
CA LYS A 54 -1.25 46.00 -16.18
C LYS A 54 0.17 45.61 -15.80
N ALA A 55 0.35 44.38 -15.33
CA ALA A 55 1.65 43.82 -14.96
C ALA A 55 2.69 43.91 -16.10
N ASP A 56 2.31 43.49 -17.32
CA ASP A 56 3.19 43.47 -18.50
C ASP A 56 3.64 44.88 -18.94
N ARG A 57 2.86 45.92 -18.60
CA ARG A 57 3.22 47.34 -18.82
C ARG A 57 4.22 47.90 -17.79
N GLN A 58 4.87 47.02 -17.01
CA GLN A 58 5.81 47.35 -15.94
C GLN A 58 5.17 48.02 -14.71
N GLU A 59 3.85 47.85 -14.54
CA GLU A 59 3.08 48.40 -13.43
C GLU A 59 2.88 47.40 -12.28
N TRP A 60 3.73 46.36 -12.15
CA TRP A 60 3.70 45.44 -11.00
C TRP A 60 3.72 46.17 -9.64
N LYS A 61 4.41 47.32 -9.58
CA LYS A 61 4.49 48.19 -8.39
C LYS A 61 3.23 49.00 -8.12
N HIS A 62 2.33 49.11 -9.10
CA HIS A 62 1.08 49.85 -9.02
C HIS A 62 -0.15 48.96 -8.88
N LEU A 63 0.02 47.63 -8.95
CA LEU A 63 -1.05 46.70 -8.57
C LEU A 63 -1.41 46.91 -7.11
N ASP A 64 -2.70 47.00 -6.84
CA ASP A 64 -3.17 47.09 -5.47
C ASP A 64 -3.09 45.72 -4.76
N LYS A 65 -3.34 45.72 -3.45
CA LYS A 65 -3.26 44.49 -2.64
C LYS A 65 -4.26 43.41 -3.09
N LYS A 66 -5.43 43.79 -3.60
CA LYS A 66 -6.45 42.84 -4.08
C LYS A 66 -6.00 42.23 -5.39
N GLU A 67 -5.46 43.02 -6.32
CA GLU A 67 -4.95 42.54 -7.61
C GLU A 67 -3.76 41.58 -7.41
N ILE A 68 -2.83 41.91 -6.51
CA ILE A 68 -1.71 41.02 -6.17
C ILE A 68 -2.21 39.68 -5.61
N SER A 69 -3.20 39.73 -4.70
CA SER A 69 -3.80 38.53 -4.11
C SER A 69 -4.56 37.69 -5.14
N THR A 70 -5.38 38.31 -5.99
CA THR A 70 -6.08 37.62 -7.07
C THR A 70 -5.09 36.99 -8.04
N TRP A 71 -4.04 37.71 -8.44
CA TRP A 71 -3.01 37.18 -9.33
C TRP A 71 -2.30 35.96 -8.73
N SER A 72 -1.90 36.01 -7.45
CA SER A 72 -1.18 34.90 -6.82
C SER A 72 -2.01 33.62 -6.71
N HIS A 73 -3.34 33.74 -6.61
CA HIS A 73 -4.24 32.59 -6.46
C HIS A 73 -4.85 32.12 -7.78
N ALA A 74 -5.27 33.03 -8.66
CA ALA A 74 -6.03 32.73 -9.87
C ALA A 74 -5.25 32.98 -11.19
N GLY A 75 -4.08 33.62 -11.14
CA GLY A 75 -3.30 33.93 -12.35
C GLY A 75 -2.89 32.69 -13.17
N PHE A 76 -2.80 31.52 -12.51
CA PHE A 76 -2.51 30.24 -13.17
C PHE A 76 -3.55 29.82 -14.22
N LEU A 77 -4.79 30.32 -14.10
CA LEU A 77 -5.87 30.00 -15.02
C LEU A 77 -5.56 30.40 -16.47
N LEU A 78 -4.68 31.39 -16.67
CA LEU A 78 -4.22 31.80 -17.99
C LEU A 78 -3.26 30.81 -18.65
N ASN A 79 -2.72 29.84 -17.90
CA ASN A 79 -1.83 28.81 -18.41
C ASN A 79 -2.56 27.49 -18.72
N ILE A 80 -3.86 27.43 -18.43
CA ILE A 80 -4.67 26.23 -18.65
C ILE A 80 -5.10 26.17 -20.10
N ILE A 81 -4.98 25.00 -20.71
CA ILE A 81 -5.33 24.78 -22.11
C ILE A 81 -6.43 23.72 -22.24
N PRO A 82 -7.19 23.71 -23.36
CA PRO A 82 -8.09 22.61 -23.66
C PRO A 82 -7.36 21.26 -23.60
N GLU A 83 -8.07 20.24 -23.12
CA GLU A 83 -7.58 18.89 -22.75
C GLU A 83 -6.92 18.76 -21.37
N ASP A 84 -6.64 19.86 -20.66
CA ASP A 84 -6.24 19.79 -19.24
C ASP A 84 -7.38 19.28 -18.35
N TYR A 85 -7.05 18.83 -17.14
CA TYR A 85 -8.02 18.32 -16.17
C TYR A 85 -7.98 19.12 -14.87
N PHE A 86 -9.16 19.43 -14.35
CA PHE A 86 -9.34 19.92 -12.98
C PHE A 86 -9.94 18.81 -12.13
N ILE A 87 -9.38 18.61 -10.93
CA ILE A 87 -9.94 17.78 -9.88
C ILE A 87 -10.30 18.69 -8.71
N TYR A 88 -11.59 18.90 -8.50
CA TYR A 88 -12.13 19.67 -7.39
C TYR A 88 -12.08 18.84 -6.12
N ILE A 89 -11.30 19.28 -5.13
CA ILE A 89 -11.15 18.57 -3.86
C ILE A 89 -12.27 18.94 -2.89
N ASN A 90 -12.86 17.92 -2.23
CA ASN A 90 -14.00 18.03 -1.32
C ASN A 90 -15.25 18.64 -1.99
N MET A 91 -15.53 18.21 -3.22
CA MET A 91 -16.66 18.65 -4.02
C MET A 91 -17.42 17.41 -4.55
N PRO A 92 -18.72 17.25 -4.24
CA PRO A 92 -19.62 18.18 -3.55
C PRO A 92 -19.60 18.10 -2.01
N GLU A 93 -18.81 17.21 -1.43
CA GLU A 93 -18.75 17.04 0.02
C GLU A 93 -17.37 16.56 0.47
N TYR A 94 -17.14 16.54 1.78
CA TYR A 94 -15.86 16.13 2.35
C TYR A 94 -15.46 14.72 1.89
N GLY A 95 -14.22 14.56 1.41
CA GLY A 95 -13.72 13.27 0.94
C GLY A 95 -14.08 12.93 -0.50
N LYS A 96 -15.04 13.64 -1.13
CA LYS A 96 -15.35 13.46 -2.56
C LYS A 96 -14.50 14.38 -3.43
N CYS A 97 -14.23 13.95 -4.65
CA CYS A 97 -13.54 14.73 -5.67
C CYS A 97 -14.33 14.70 -6.97
N SER A 98 -14.42 15.84 -7.65
CA SER A 98 -15.08 15.95 -8.97
C SER A 98 -14.04 16.20 -10.06
N ILE A 99 -14.05 15.39 -11.12
CA ILE A 99 -13.16 15.53 -12.28
C ILE A 99 -13.91 16.24 -13.39
N VAL A 100 -13.26 17.25 -13.97
CA VAL A 100 -13.68 17.87 -15.22
C VAL A 100 -12.51 17.95 -16.19
N LYS A 101 -12.83 17.88 -17.48
CA LYS A 101 -11.89 18.12 -18.58
C LYS A 101 -12.12 19.51 -19.15
N ILE A 102 -11.08 20.30 -19.32
CA ILE A 102 -11.17 21.65 -19.87
C ILE A 102 -11.35 21.58 -21.38
N THR A 103 -12.31 22.35 -21.91
CA THR A 103 -12.71 22.32 -23.32
C THR A 103 -12.51 23.66 -24.03
N GLY A 104 -12.19 24.73 -23.30
CA GLY A 104 -12.00 26.06 -23.86
C GLY A 104 -11.13 26.97 -23.00
N ASP A 105 -10.93 28.19 -23.47
CA ASP A 105 -10.05 29.18 -22.86
C ASP A 105 -10.68 29.88 -21.63
N TYR A 106 -9.84 30.58 -20.88
CA TYR A 106 -10.24 31.34 -19.69
C TYR A 106 -11.30 32.40 -19.99
N ASN A 107 -12.30 32.48 -19.11
CA ASN A 107 -13.35 33.48 -19.13
C ASN A 107 -13.57 34.10 -17.74
N TYR A 108 -14.15 35.30 -17.75
CA TYR A 108 -14.56 36.03 -16.55
C TYR A 108 -16.00 36.49 -16.72
N SER A 109 -16.89 36.04 -15.84
CA SER A 109 -18.33 36.33 -15.95
C SER A 109 -18.70 37.65 -15.26
N GLU A 110 -19.90 38.13 -15.54
CA GLU A 110 -20.62 39.04 -14.63
C GLU A 110 -21.01 38.31 -13.33
N VAL A 111 -21.62 39.02 -12.39
CA VAL A 111 -22.23 38.42 -11.19
C VAL A 111 -23.30 37.43 -11.63
N TRP A 112 -23.13 36.17 -11.26
CA TRP A 112 -23.89 35.03 -11.78
C TRP A 112 -24.71 34.33 -10.70
N ASP A 113 -24.37 34.56 -9.44
CA ASP A 113 -25.06 33.99 -8.29
C ASP A 113 -26.30 34.82 -7.92
N LYS A 114 -27.36 34.14 -7.45
CA LYS A 114 -28.65 34.78 -7.19
C LYS A 114 -28.61 35.82 -6.07
N ASP A 115 -27.73 35.62 -5.09
CA ASP A 115 -27.69 36.45 -3.87
C ASP A 115 -26.68 37.58 -3.99
N LYS A 116 -26.02 37.71 -5.16
CA LYS A 116 -25.01 38.73 -5.47
C LYS A 116 -23.91 38.78 -4.41
N LYS A 117 -23.36 37.62 -4.08
CA LYS A 117 -22.13 37.48 -3.29
C LYS A 117 -20.87 37.72 -4.12
N GLU A 118 -21.01 37.79 -5.46
CA GLU A 118 -20.06 38.36 -6.42
C GLU A 118 -18.76 37.56 -6.64
N ASP A 119 -18.51 36.43 -5.98
CA ASP A 119 -17.31 35.61 -6.16
C ASP A 119 -17.46 34.50 -7.24
N PHE A 120 -16.39 33.73 -7.44
CA PHE A 120 -16.31 32.61 -8.38
C PHE A 120 -16.58 33.01 -9.84
N ARG A 121 -16.26 34.26 -10.20
CA ARG A 121 -16.47 34.81 -11.55
C ARG A 121 -15.44 34.31 -12.56
N HIS A 122 -14.33 33.72 -12.13
CA HIS A 122 -13.39 33.03 -13.02
C HIS A 122 -13.94 31.66 -13.43
N PHE A 123 -13.88 31.34 -14.73
CA PHE A 123 -14.21 30.00 -15.17
C PHE A 123 -13.51 29.60 -16.47
N LEU A 124 -13.42 28.29 -16.68
CA LEU A 124 -13.04 27.67 -17.94
C LEU A 124 -14.21 26.81 -18.42
N PRO A 125 -14.55 26.79 -19.72
CA PRO A 125 -15.46 25.79 -20.28
C PRO A 125 -14.93 24.38 -20.00
N CYS A 126 -15.81 23.47 -19.57
CA CYS A 126 -15.41 22.12 -19.23
C CYS A 126 -16.47 21.07 -19.59
N GLU A 127 -16.04 19.81 -19.58
CA GLU A 127 -16.88 18.62 -19.59
C GLU A 127 -16.77 17.95 -18.22
N PHE A 128 -17.90 17.75 -17.54
CA PHE A 128 -17.92 17.00 -16.29
C PHE A 128 -17.74 15.51 -16.58
N ILE A 129 -16.78 14.88 -15.88
CA ILE A 129 -16.47 13.47 -16.08
C ILE A 129 -17.13 12.64 -14.99
N TYR A 130 -16.77 12.87 -13.72
CA TYR A 130 -17.22 12.02 -12.63
C TYR A 130 -16.99 12.63 -11.25
N THR A 131 -17.75 12.16 -10.26
CA THR A 131 -17.52 12.43 -8.83
C THR A 131 -17.22 11.13 -8.11
N PHE A 132 -16.09 11.05 -7.41
CA PHE A 132 -15.63 9.84 -6.74
C PHE A 132 -15.20 10.09 -5.30
N ASP A 133 -15.11 9.02 -4.51
CA ASP A 133 -14.52 9.08 -3.17
C ASP A 133 -13.00 8.94 -3.26
N ARG A 134 -12.25 9.91 -2.73
CA ARG A 134 -10.78 9.87 -2.80
C ARG A 134 -10.18 8.69 -2.01
N ASN A 135 -10.94 8.16 -1.05
CA ASN A 135 -10.50 7.05 -0.19
C ASN A 135 -10.90 5.67 -0.73
N SER A 136 -11.65 5.61 -1.83
CA SER A 136 -12.03 4.36 -2.48
C SER A 136 -10.83 3.67 -3.15
N ASP A 137 -10.91 2.34 -3.29
CA ASP A 137 -9.89 1.47 -3.91
C ASP A 137 -9.78 1.67 -5.44
N ILE A 138 -10.73 2.40 -6.05
CA ILE A 138 -10.60 2.90 -7.43
C ILE A 138 -9.45 3.91 -7.57
N VAL A 139 -9.05 4.56 -6.48
CA VAL A 139 -8.00 5.60 -6.47
C VAL A 139 -6.68 4.99 -6.04
N HIS A 140 -5.71 4.98 -6.95
CA HIS A 140 -4.35 4.53 -6.65
C HIS A 140 -3.78 5.27 -5.41
N PRO A 141 -3.14 4.59 -4.44
CA PRO A 141 -2.65 5.21 -3.20
C PRO A 141 -1.74 6.42 -3.41
N TYR A 142 -0.87 6.37 -4.43
CA TYR A 142 -0.02 7.50 -4.80
C TYR A 142 -0.82 8.73 -5.26
N LEU A 143 -1.86 8.54 -6.09
CA LEU A 143 -2.75 9.61 -6.51
C LEU A 143 -3.60 10.12 -5.34
N ARG A 144 -4.12 9.24 -4.49
CA ARG A 144 -4.88 9.58 -3.27
C ARG A 144 -4.13 10.59 -2.40
N ARG A 145 -2.82 10.38 -2.20
CA ARG A 145 -1.95 11.33 -1.45
C ARG A 145 -1.93 12.73 -2.08
N ARG A 146 -2.12 12.84 -3.39
CA ARG A 146 -2.20 14.10 -4.14
C ARG A 146 -3.60 14.70 -4.19
N LEU A 147 -4.61 14.08 -3.59
CA LEU A 147 -5.99 14.61 -3.48
C LEU A 147 -6.30 15.17 -2.08
N GLY A 148 -5.26 15.53 -1.33
CA GLY A 148 -5.35 16.27 -0.06
C GLY A 148 -5.38 17.78 -0.29
N LEU A 149 -5.58 18.57 0.77
CA LEU A 149 -5.56 20.02 0.64
C LEU A 149 -4.15 20.58 0.60
N GLN A 150 -3.82 21.30 -0.46
CA GLN A 150 -2.58 22.08 -0.59
C GLN A 150 -2.88 23.39 -1.31
N GLY A 151 -2.72 24.53 -0.64
CA GLY A 151 -2.96 25.84 -1.25
C GLY A 151 -4.36 25.98 -1.89
N ALA A 152 -4.47 26.89 -2.86
CA ALA A 152 -5.70 27.08 -3.66
C ALA A 152 -5.74 26.16 -4.89
N TRP A 153 -4.58 25.78 -5.42
CA TRP A 153 -4.44 24.83 -6.52
C TRP A 153 -3.01 24.29 -6.57
N TYR A 154 -2.81 23.15 -7.23
CA TYR A 154 -1.48 22.59 -7.49
C TYR A 154 -1.52 21.58 -8.64
N ARG A 155 -0.37 21.38 -9.29
CA ARG A 155 -0.21 20.38 -10.36
C ARG A 155 -0.06 18.98 -9.77
N ILE A 156 -0.78 18.01 -10.34
CA ILE A 156 -0.63 16.58 -10.07
C ILE A 156 0.25 15.97 -11.16
N TYR A 157 1.33 15.32 -10.74
CA TYR A 157 2.29 14.64 -11.64
C TYR A 157 2.05 13.13 -11.75
N ALA A 158 1.03 12.60 -11.06
CA ALA A 158 0.66 11.19 -11.04
C ALA A 158 -0.17 10.81 -12.29
N LYS A 159 0.42 10.98 -13.49
CA LYS A 159 -0.31 10.84 -14.76
C LYS A 159 -0.77 9.40 -15.01
N LYS A 160 0.10 8.42 -14.79
CA LYS A 160 -0.20 6.99 -14.95
C LYS A 160 -1.36 6.57 -14.05
N GLU A 161 -1.32 6.99 -12.79
CA GLU A 161 -2.33 6.66 -11.80
C GLU A 161 -3.66 7.37 -12.10
N PHE A 162 -3.61 8.57 -12.68
CA PHE A 162 -4.81 9.28 -13.12
C PHE A 162 -5.45 8.64 -14.35
N GLU A 163 -4.66 8.21 -15.33
CA GLU A 163 -5.15 7.45 -16.48
C GLU A 163 -5.81 6.14 -16.04
N GLU A 164 -5.21 5.44 -15.07
CA GLU A 164 -5.83 4.26 -14.47
C GLU A 164 -7.18 4.57 -13.83
N LEU A 165 -7.27 5.66 -13.05
CA LEU A 165 -8.53 6.10 -12.46
C LEU A 165 -9.59 6.35 -13.54
N LEU A 166 -9.26 7.05 -14.63
CA LEU A 166 -10.20 7.29 -15.73
C LEU A 166 -10.71 6.00 -16.37
N VAL A 167 -9.84 4.99 -16.53
CA VAL A 167 -10.24 3.67 -17.05
C VAL A 167 -11.21 2.97 -16.11
N VAL A 168 -10.92 2.95 -14.81
CA VAL A 168 -11.77 2.34 -13.78
C VAL A 168 -13.14 3.02 -13.73
N LEU A 169 -13.16 4.36 -13.79
CA LEU A 169 -14.40 5.15 -13.81
C LEU A 169 -15.24 4.89 -15.07
N HIS A 170 -14.61 4.76 -16.24
CA HIS A 170 -15.33 4.50 -17.48
C HIS A 170 -15.93 3.09 -17.55
N LYS A 171 -15.31 2.12 -16.87
CA LYS A 171 -15.75 0.73 -16.82
C LYS A 171 -16.68 0.42 -15.64
N GLU A 172 -16.91 1.38 -14.75
CA GLU A 172 -17.63 1.19 -13.48
C GLU A 172 -17.05 0.03 -12.65
N ASP A 173 -15.72 -0.07 -12.60
CA ASP A 173 -14.98 -1.13 -11.90
C ASP A 173 -14.79 -0.76 -10.40
N GLU A 174 -14.75 -1.76 -9.52
CA GLU A 174 -14.57 -1.58 -8.07
C GLU A 174 -13.15 -1.13 -7.69
N GLY A 175 -12.20 -1.23 -8.63
CA GLY A 175 -10.82 -0.82 -8.43
C GLY A 175 -9.96 -1.92 -7.80
N LYS A 176 -8.81 -1.54 -7.25
CA LYS A 176 -7.81 -2.49 -6.74
C LYS A 176 -7.23 -2.01 -5.42
N LYS A 177 -7.13 -2.91 -4.44
CA LYS A 177 -6.50 -2.58 -3.17
C LYS A 177 -5.01 -2.38 -3.37
N ALA A 178 -4.39 -1.65 -2.44
CA ALA A 178 -2.95 -1.39 -2.46
C ALA A 178 -2.11 -2.68 -2.49
N LYS A 179 -2.58 -3.73 -1.79
CA LYS A 179 -1.94 -5.06 -1.78
C LYS A 179 -1.95 -5.70 -3.18
N ASP A 180 -3.13 -5.78 -3.80
CA ASP A 180 -3.30 -6.40 -5.12
C ASP A 180 -2.45 -5.70 -6.18
N ARG A 181 -2.39 -4.35 -6.13
CA ARG A 181 -1.53 -3.53 -7.01
C ARG A 181 -0.05 -3.87 -6.86
N LEU A 182 0.41 -4.04 -5.62
CA LEU A 182 1.79 -4.38 -5.33
C LEU A 182 2.12 -5.80 -5.80
N GLU A 183 1.21 -6.76 -5.58
CA GLU A 183 1.36 -8.14 -6.04
C GLU A 183 1.45 -8.19 -7.58
N GLU A 184 0.59 -7.48 -8.30
CA GLU A 184 0.65 -7.39 -9.76
C GLU A 184 1.96 -6.78 -10.29
N GLU A 185 2.57 -5.84 -9.56
CA GLU A 185 3.84 -5.24 -9.97
C GLU A 185 5.06 -6.12 -9.61
N ILE A 186 5.04 -6.75 -8.43
CA ILE A 186 6.17 -7.50 -7.89
C ILE A 186 6.22 -8.93 -8.43
N ASN A 187 5.09 -9.65 -8.48
CA ASN A 187 5.07 -11.08 -8.79
C ASN A 187 5.70 -11.41 -10.14
N PRO A 188 5.44 -10.67 -11.25
CA PRO A 188 6.10 -10.94 -12.52
C PRO A 188 7.63 -10.77 -12.46
N ARG A 189 8.13 -9.83 -11.64
CA ARG A 189 9.57 -9.61 -11.46
C ARG A 189 10.20 -10.71 -10.63
N LEU A 190 9.52 -11.18 -9.58
CA LEU A 190 9.97 -12.32 -8.79
C LEU A 190 10.03 -13.58 -9.65
N LEU A 191 9.03 -13.81 -10.50
CA LEU A 191 9.03 -14.90 -11.46
C LEU A 191 10.23 -14.82 -12.43
N GLU A 192 10.51 -13.64 -12.98
CA GLU A 192 11.67 -13.43 -13.85
C GLU A 192 13.00 -13.71 -13.12
N ILE A 193 13.12 -13.29 -11.86
CA ILE A 193 14.29 -13.56 -11.02
C ILE A 193 14.43 -15.07 -10.81
N SER A 194 13.36 -15.78 -10.42
CA SER A 194 13.38 -17.23 -10.21
C SER A 194 13.81 -17.99 -11.48
N GLN A 195 13.29 -17.61 -12.65
CA GLN A 195 13.68 -18.20 -13.93
C GLN A 195 15.16 -17.97 -14.25
N LYS A 196 15.68 -16.77 -14.02
CA LYS A 196 17.11 -16.47 -14.22
C LYS A 196 18.00 -17.26 -13.26
N VAL A 197 17.59 -17.38 -11.99
CA VAL A 197 18.32 -18.17 -10.99
C VAL A 197 18.37 -19.64 -11.41
N SER A 198 17.22 -20.23 -11.77
CA SER A 198 17.12 -21.64 -12.22
C SER A 198 18.06 -21.93 -13.39
N ARG A 199 18.08 -21.05 -14.41
CA ARG A 199 18.95 -21.21 -15.59
C ARG A 199 20.43 -21.01 -15.31
N THR A 200 20.77 -20.12 -14.37
CA THR A 200 22.17 -19.79 -14.05
C THR A 200 22.78 -20.78 -13.07
N PHE A 201 21.97 -21.33 -12.16
CA PHE A 201 22.40 -22.22 -11.09
C PHE A 201 21.55 -23.51 -11.07
N PRO A 202 21.66 -24.39 -12.08
CA PRO A 202 20.87 -25.62 -12.10
C PRO A 202 21.35 -26.65 -11.06
N GLY A 203 20.41 -27.37 -10.45
CA GLY A 203 20.67 -28.50 -9.54
C GLY A 203 21.62 -28.15 -8.39
N LYS A 204 22.72 -28.90 -8.24
CA LYS A 204 23.71 -28.70 -7.16
C LYS A 204 24.35 -27.30 -7.11
N ASN A 205 24.33 -26.56 -8.22
CA ASN A 205 24.80 -25.18 -8.24
C ASN A 205 23.86 -24.24 -7.47
N LEU A 206 22.55 -24.52 -7.44
CA LEU A 206 21.58 -23.77 -6.64
C LEU A 206 21.87 -23.97 -5.15
N GLU A 207 22.15 -25.19 -4.73
CA GLU A 207 22.53 -25.49 -3.35
C GLU A 207 23.78 -24.72 -2.92
N ASN A 208 24.79 -24.61 -3.79
CA ASN A 208 26.01 -23.85 -3.50
C ASN A 208 25.72 -22.35 -3.39
N LEU A 209 24.88 -21.82 -4.27
CA LEU A 209 24.42 -20.42 -4.17
C LEU A 209 23.69 -20.18 -2.85
N LEU A 210 22.74 -21.05 -2.48
CA LEU A 210 21.97 -20.92 -1.24
C LEU A 210 22.86 -21.04 0.00
N LEU A 211 23.86 -21.92 -0.02
CA LEU A 211 24.86 -22.03 1.03
C LEU A 211 25.61 -20.70 1.23
N ASP A 212 26.04 -20.06 0.13
CA ASP A 212 26.71 -18.76 0.17
C ASP A 212 25.78 -17.62 0.61
N VAL A 213 24.49 -17.71 0.29
CA VAL A 213 23.47 -16.78 0.77
C VAL A 213 23.28 -16.94 2.28
N PHE A 214 23.02 -18.16 2.77
CA PHE A 214 22.78 -18.42 4.19
C PHE A 214 23.95 -17.97 5.07
N LYS A 215 25.20 -18.17 4.64
CA LYS A 215 26.39 -17.67 5.36
C LYS A 215 26.44 -16.15 5.52
N LYS A 216 25.63 -15.40 4.76
CA LYS A 216 25.54 -13.93 4.81
C LYS A 216 24.26 -13.43 5.48
N VAL A 217 23.29 -14.31 5.76
CA VAL A 217 22.04 -13.91 6.41
C VAL A 217 22.33 -13.63 7.89
N PRO A 218 21.92 -12.47 8.43
CA PRO A 218 22.03 -12.20 9.86
C PRO A 218 21.36 -13.30 10.69
N ASN A 219 21.94 -13.62 11.85
CA ASN A 219 21.48 -14.65 12.79
C ASN A 219 21.69 -16.11 12.34
N ILE A 220 22.17 -16.37 11.12
CA ILE A 220 22.73 -17.69 10.78
C ILE A 220 24.12 -17.81 11.40
N LYS A 221 24.34 -18.85 12.20
CA LYS A 221 25.61 -19.16 12.87
C LYS A 221 26.49 -20.06 12.03
N ASP A 222 25.87 -21.05 11.40
CA ASP A 222 26.54 -21.96 10.47
C ASP A 222 25.60 -22.38 9.34
N ALA A 223 26.17 -22.67 8.18
CA ALA A 223 25.46 -23.27 7.08
C ALA A 223 26.43 -24.20 6.34
N ARG A 224 25.97 -25.43 6.09
CA ARG A 224 26.77 -26.51 5.50
C ARG A 224 25.93 -27.38 4.56
N LYS A 225 26.62 -28.20 3.77
CA LYS A 225 25.97 -29.26 2.98
C LYS A 225 25.34 -30.26 3.95
N GLY A 226 24.12 -30.70 3.62
CA GLY A 226 23.45 -31.73 4.37
C GLY A 226 24.09 -33.10 4.13
N PRO A 227 23.79 -34.07 5.01
CA PRO A 227 24.19 -35.45 4.78
C PRO A 227 23.46 -35.98 3.54
N ASP A 228 24.18 -36.09 2.41
CA ASP A 228 23.73 -36.53 1.08
C ASP A 228 22.79 -37.76 1.08
N VAL A 229 22.78 -38.57 2.15
CA VAL A 229 22.04 -39.83 2.28
C VAL A 229 20.70 -39.70 3.03
N ASN A 230 20.45 -38.57 3.70
CA ASN A 230 19.40 -38.46 4.71
C ASN A 230 18.28 -37.47 4.36
N GLY A 231 18.24 -36.95 3.12
CA GLY A 231 17.10 -36.16 2.63
C GLY A 231 17.17 -34.65 2.87
N ALA A 232 18.25 -34.12 3.45
CA ALA A 232 18.50 -32.68 3.49
C ALA A 232 19.67 -32.33 2.55
N ASP A 233 19.46 -31.39 1.62
CA ASP A 233 20.52 -30.89 0.74
C ASP A 233 21.47 -29.93 1.48
N LEU A 234 20.95 -29.12 2.42
CA LEU A 234 21.72 -28.24 3.31
C LEU A 234 21.27 -28.36 4.76
N GLU A 235 22.16 -28.00 5.68
CA GLU A 235 21.85 -27.77 7.09
C GLU A 235 22.20 -26.33 7.46
N VAL A 236 21.30 -25.68 8.19
CA VAL A 236 21.48 -24.30 8.64
C VAL A 236 21.28 -24.23 10.15
N GLU A 237 22.27 -23.73 10.86
CA GLU A 237 22.18 -23.40 12.27
C GLU A 237 21.91 -21.90 12.41
N PHE A 238 20.82 -21.54 13.07
CA PHE A 238 20.42 -20.15 13.23
C PHE A 238 19.98 -19.87 14.66
N GLU A 239 20.11 -18.61 15.04
CA GLU A 239 19.68 -18.12 16.34
C GLU A 239 18.22 -17.65 16.24
N SER A 240 17.39 -18.21 17.11
CA SER A 240 15.99 -17.85 17.28
C SER A 240 15.73 -17.39 18.72
N GLY A 241 14.57 -16.76 18.95
CA GLY A 241 14.18 -16.24 20.26
C GLY A 241 14.50 -14.77 20.46
N LEU A 242 14.19 -14.27 21.67
CA LEU A 242 14.40 -12.86 22.02
C LEU A 242 15.84 -12.62 22.45
N ASP A 243 16.40 -11.47 22.07
CA ASP A 243 17.73 -10.99 22.48
C ASP A 243 17.74 -10.55 23.96
N ILE A 244 17.36 -11.49 24.82
CA ILE A 244 17.31 -11.39 26.27
C ILE A 244 17.98 -12.67 26.78
N SER A 245 18.93 -12.49 27.70
CA SER A 245 19.73 -13.60 28.26
C SER A 245 18.87 -14.79 28.68
N GLY A 246 19.13 -15.96 28.08
CA GLY A 246 18.46 -17.22 28.39
C GLY A 246 17.23 -17.56 27.53
N LEU A 247 16.81 -16.67 26.62
CA LEU A 247 15.72 -16.91 25.67
C LEU A 247 16.17 -17.10 24.22
N GLN A 248 17.43 -16.80 23.92
CA GLN A 248 18.08 -17.18 22.66
C GLN A 248 18.30 -18.69 22.61
N LYS A 249 17.94 -19.29 21.49
CA LYS A 249 18.19 -20.71 21.19
C LYS A 249 18.89 -20.82 19.85
N ILE A 250 19.72 -21.85 19.74
CA ILE A 250 20.26 -22.27 18.45
C ILE A 250 19.33 -23.36 17.94
N GLU A 251 18.84 -23.16 16.73
CA GLU A 251 17.99 -24.08 16.00
C GLU A 251 18.73 -24.65 14.80
N VAL A 252 18.40 -25.89 14.43
CA VAL A 252 19.00 -26.57 13.27
C VAL A 252 17.90 -26.85 12.26
N CYS A 253 18.03 -26.25 11.07
CA CYS A 253 17.09 -26.40 9.98
C CYS A 253 17.63 -27.39 8.93
N ALA A 254 16.83 -28.39 8.59
CA ALA A 254 17.04 -29.20 7.39
C ALA A 254 16.50 -28.45 6.17
N VAL A 255 17.32 -28.22 5.15
CA VAL A 255 16.92 -27.47 3.95
C VAL A 255 16.94 -28.36 2.73
N GLN A 256 15.84 -28.38 1.98
CA GLN A 256 15.72 -29.10 0.71
C GLN A 256 15.62 -28.13 -0.47
N VAL A 257 16.43 -28.35 -1.48
CA VAL A 257 16.61 -27.43 -2.62
C VAL A 257 16.13 -28.10 -3.90
N LYS A 258 15.11 -27.53 -4.53
CA LYS A 258 14.53 -28.05 -5.76
C LYS A 258 14.63 -27.02 -6.89
N SER A 259 15.49 -27.30 -7.87
CA SER A 259 15.57 -26.50 -9.10
C SER A 259 14.54 -27.04 -10.10
N TYR A 260 13.49 -26.27 -10.33
CA TYR A 260 12.41 -26.57 -11.29
C TYR A 260 12.16 -25.38 -12.22
N GLU A 261 11.72 -25.66 -13.44
CA GLU A 261 11.06 -24.69 -14.31
C GLU A 261 9.56 -25.08 -14.41
N GLY A 262 8.66 -24.13 -14.21
CA GLY A 262 7.21 -24.37 -14.26
C GLY A 262 6.61 -24.82 -12.92
N GLU A 263 5.54 -25.62 -12.99
CA GLU A 263 4.79 -26.12 -11.83
C GLU A 263 5.51 -27.29 -11.14
N MET A 264 5.47 -27.31 -9.81
CA MET A 264 5.97 -28.42 -9.00
C MET A 264 4.81 -29.13 -8.30
N SER A 265 4.50 -30.35 -8.75
CA SER A 265 3.47 -31.20 -8.15
C SER A 265 4.02 -32.27 -7.21
N ASN A 266 5.35 -32.34 -7.09
CA ASN A 266 6.03 -33.46 -6.48
C ASN A 266 6.25 -33.20 -4.97
N THR A 267 5.64 -34.04 -4.13
CA THR A 267 5.76 -34.00 -2.67
C THR A 267 7.05 -34.65 -2.16
N ASP A 268 7.92 -35.16 -3.04
CA ASP A 268 9.22 -35.74 -2.68
C ASP A 268 10.04 -34.81 -1.78
N ALA A 269 10.00 -33.49 -2.00
CA ALA A 269 10.70 -32.54 -1.14
C ALA A 269 10.21 -32.56 0.33
N ILE A 270 8.93 -32.81 0.55
CA ILE A 270 8.32 -32.94 1.89
C ILE A 270 8.75 -34.26 2.52
N GLU A 271 8.71 -35.36 1.74
CA GLU A 271 9.17 -36.67 2.19
C GLU A 271 10.68 -36.70 2.49
N ASP A 272 11.48 -35.97 1.71
CA ASP A 272 12.92 -35.78 1.92
C ASP A 272 13.18 -35.13 3.29
N ILE A 273 12.44 -34.05 3.61
CA ILE A 273 12.50 -33.40 4.92
C ILE A 273 12.04 -34.35 6.04
N LYS A 274 10.93 -35.09 5.87
CA LYS A 274 10.46 -36.09 6.85
C LYS A 274 11.55 -37.13 7.14
N ARG A 275 12.28 -37.60 6.11
CA ARG A 275 13.42 -38.51 6.29
C ARG A 275 14.58 -37.86 7.01
N ALA A 276 14.86 -36.57 6.78
CA ALA A 276 15.89 -35.83 7.49
C ALA A 276 15.60 -35.80 9.00
N PHE A 277 14.39 -35.44 9.40
CA PHE A 277 13.95 -35.45 10.81
C PHE A 277 14.07 -36.83 11.47
N ASN A 278 13.71 -37.90 10.76
CA ASN A 278 13.85 -39.27 11.27
C ASN A 278 15.32 -39.69 11.46
N SER A 279 16.22 -39.16 10.63
CA SER A 279 17.64 -39.49 10.65
C SER A 279 18.44 -38.70 11.69
N ASN A 280 17.99 -37.50 12.03
CA ASN A 280 18.67 -36.61 12.95
C ASN A 280 17.66 -35.83 13.81
N MET A 281 17.58 -36.22 15.08
CA MET A 281 16.69 -35.59 16.06
C MET A 281 17.10 -34.17 16.45
N SER A 282 18.27 -33.66 16.00
CA SER A 282 18.69 -32.28 16.26
C SER A 282 17.93 -31.26 15.42
N TYR A 283 17.27 -31.67 14.33
CA TYR A 283 16.51 -30.74 13.49
C TYR A 283 15.27 -30.26 14.23
N THR A 284 15.07 -28.94 14.22
CA THR A 284 13.93 -28.26 14.85
C THR A 284 12.93 -27.73 13.83
N CYS A 285 13.37 -27.51 12.58
CA CYS A 285 12.52 -27.08 11.48
C CYS A 285 13.02 -27.61 10.12
N GLY A 286 12.13 -27.64 9.13
CA GLY A 286 12.44 -27.98 7.75
C GLY A 286 12.11 -26.81 6.82
N PHE A 287 12.93 -26.59 5.80
CA PHE A 287 12.74 -25.49 4.84
C PHE A 287 12.93 -25.98 3.41
N ILE A 288 11.94 -25.71 2.55
CA ILE A 288 12.01 -26.09 1.14
C ILE A 288 12.21 -24.83 0.31
N VAL A 289 13.28 -24.81 -0.49
CA VAL A 289 13.57 -23.74 -1.45
C VAL A 289 13.37 -24.28 -2.85
N SER A 290 12.49 -23.64 -3.62
CA SER A 290 12.23 -24.01 -5.01
C SER A 290 12.27 -22.83 -5.95
N THR A 291 12.70 -23.06 -7.19
CA THR A 291 12.60 -22.10 -8.30
C THR A 291 11.33 -22.29 -9.14
N ALA A 292 10.46 -23.22 -8.76
CA ALA A 292 9.17 -23.43 -9.40
C ALA A 292 8.34 -22.13 -9.42
N SER A 293 7.58 -21.94 -10.49
CA SER A 293 6.70 -20.77 -10.62
C SER A 293 5.46 -20.88 -9.76
N GLU A 294 4.97 -22.11 -9.56
CA GLU A 294 3.76 -22.42 -8.79
C GLU A 294 3.90 -23.78 -8.11
N MET A 295 3.27 -23.92 -6.94
CA MET A 295 3.08 -25.18 -6.24
C MET A 295 1.64 -25.67 -6.49
N THR A 296 1.46 -26.97 -6.70
CA THR A 296 0.10 -27.49 -6.89
C THR A 296 -0.69 -27.53 -5.59
N GLU A 297 -2.02 -27.53 -5.68
CA GLU A 297 -2.89 -27.72 -4.50
C GLU A 297 -2.56 -28.99 -3.71
N ASP A 298 -2.11 -30.05 -4.38
CA ASP A 298 -1.77 -31.31 -3.71
C ASP A 298 -0.49 -31.17 -2.89
N PHE A 299 0.47 -30.36 -3.34
CA PHE A 299 1.67 -30.02 -2.57
C PHE A 299 1.31 -29.18 -1.33
N GLU A 300 0.43 -28.19 -1.49
CA GLU A 300 -0.07 -27.36 -0.38
C GLU A 300 -0.86 -28.18 0.65
N LYS A 301 -1.70 -29.12 0.21
CA LYS A 301 -2.46 -30.02 1.10
C LYS A 301 -1.55 -30.95 1.92
N GLU A 302 -0.42 -31.39 1.37
CA GLU A 302 0.58 -32.18 2.10
C GLU A 302 1.44 -31.34 3.05
N LEU A 303 1.58 -30.03 2.81
CA LEU A 303 2.18 -29.11 3.79
C LEU A 303 1.23 -28.83 4.96
N ASP A 304 -0.07 -28.66 4.69
CA ASP A 304 -1.13 -28.38 5.68
C ASP A 304 -1.73 -29.66 6.29
N THR A 305 -0.89 -30.61 6.69
CA THR A 305 -1.34 -31.89 7.25
C THR A 305 -2.01 -31.72 8.63
N ASN A 306 -2.96 -32.62 8.92
CA ASN A 306 -3.64 -32.71 10.23
C ASN A 306 -2.68 -32.90 11.41
N GLU A 307 -1.45 -33.36 11.19
CA GLU A 307 -0.40 -33.47 12.22
C GLU A 307 0.01 -32.10 12.78
N TRP A 308 0.16 -31.08 11.93
CA TRP A 308 0.47 -29.71 12.38
C TRP A 308 -0.71 -29.09 13.15
N ARG A 309 -1.94 -29.41 12.74
CA ARG A 309 -3.14 -29.03 13.49
C ARG A 309 -3.20 -29.72 14.85
N GLN A 310 -2.78 -30.98 14.94
CA GLN A 310 -2.70 -31.71 16.21
C GLN A 310 -1.61 -31.13 17.11
N LEU A 311 -0.40 -30.89 16.61
CA LEU A 311 0.69 -30.21 17.35
C LEU A 311 0.27 -28.82 17.85
N ALA A 312 -0.39 -28.03 17.00
CA ALA A 312 -0.93 -26.74 17.38
C ALA A 312 -2.07 -26.86 18.41
N THR A 313 -2.83 -27.96 18.40
CA THR A 313 -3.87 -28.27 19.38
C THR A 313 -3.25 -28.69 20.71
N ASP A 314 -2.27 -29.58 20.71
CA ASP A 314 -1.54 -30.04 21.88
C ASP A 314 -0.83 -28.85 22.57
N PHE A 315 -0.22 -27.96 21.77
CA PHE A 315 0.36 -26.72 22.28
C PHE A 315 -0.68 -25.78 22.92
N VAL A 316 -1.92 -25.73 22.40
CA VAL A 316 -3.02 -24.98 23.03
C VAL A 316 -3.42 -25.60 24.36
N GLU A 317 -3.57 -26.91 24.41
CA GLU A 317 -3.92 -27.63 25.62
C GLU A 317 -2.87 -27.42 26.71
N LEU A 318 -1.58 -27.49 26.33
CA LEU A 318 -0.46 -27.19 27.22
C LEU A 318 -0.50 -25.73 27.72
N CYS A 319 -0.73 -24.77 26.84
CA CYS A 319 -0.87 -23.37 27.23
C CYS A 319 -2.05 -23.16 28.19
N LYS A 320 -3.18 -23.84 27.98
CA LYS A 320 -4.34 -23.81 28.87
C LYS A 320 -4.04 -24.46 30.23
N GLU A 321 -3.38 -25.61 30.24
CA GLU A 321 -2.95 -26.32 31.46
C GLU A 321 -2.05 -25.43 32.33
N HIS A 322 -1.15 -24.67 31.68
CA HIS A 322 -0.22 -23.77 32.35
C HIS A 322 -0.72 -22.31 32.49
N LYS A 323 -2.01 -22.06 32.23
CA LYS A 323 -2.67 -20.74 32.38
C LYS A 323 -2.02 -19.61 31.57
N LEU A 324 -1.41 -19.94 30.43
CA LEU A 324 -0.92 -18.97 29.45
C LEU A 324 -2.10 -18.42 28.64
N VAL A 325 -2.13 -17.09 28.46
CA VAL A 325 -3.22 -16.42 27.73
C VAL A 325 -3.01 -16.59 26.23
N ILE A 326 -3.89 -17.35 25.58
CA ILE A 326 -3.98 -17.46 24.12
C ILE A 326 -5.16 -16.60 23.66
N ASP A 327 -4.96 -15.82 22.59
CA ASP A 327 -5.99 -14.95 22.03
C ASP A 327 -7.17 -15.77 21.46
N PRO A 328 -8.41 -15.58 21.96
CA PRO A 328 -9.57 -16.34 21.48
C PRO A 328 -10.13 -15.84 20.14
N ALA A 329 -9.67 -14.70 19.61
CA ALA A 329 -10.23 -14.06 18.42
C ALA A 329 -9.48 -14.37 17.11
N VAL A 330 -8.44 -15.20 17.15
CA VAL A 330 -7.60 -15.52 15.97
C VAL A 330 -7.96 -16.92 15.45
N PRO A 331 -8.28 -17.09 14.14
CA PRO A 331 -8.51 -18.40 13.54
C PRO A 331 -7.32 -19.35 13.74
N LEU A 332 -7.60 -20.67 13.73
CA LEU A 332 -6.64 -21.77 13.90
C LEU A 332 -5.63 -21.87 12.73
N ASP A 333 -4.83 -20.85 12.50
CA ASP A 333 -3.76 -20.88 11.49
C ASP A 333 -2.37 -20.95 12.15
N SER A 334 -1.44 -21.55 11.42
CA SER A 334 -0.09 -21.99 11.80
C SER A 334 0.85 -20.87 12.29
N ALA A 335 0.50 -19.60 12.09
CA ALA A 335 1.25 -18.44 12.58
C ALA A 335 0.73 -17.95 13.95
N ARG A 336 1.28 -18.46 15.05
CA ARG A 336 0.91 -18.06 16.43
C ARG A 336 1.94 -17.12 17.04
N ILE A 337 1.55 -15.88 17.34
CA ILE A 337 2.39 -14.93 18.08
C ILE A 337 2.03 -15.00 19.57
N LEU A 338 3.00 -15.37 20.41
CA LEU A 338 2.95 -15.18 21.87
C LEU A 338 3.00 -13.68 22.19
N ARG A 339 2.10 -13.18 23.06
CA ARG A 339 2.11 -11.77 23.50
C ARG A 339 3.12 -11.55 24.63
N ILE A 340 3.91 -10.48 24.56
CA ILE A 340 4.94 -10.10 25.54
C ILE A 340 4.41 -8.95 26.43
N PRO A 341 4.44 -9.04 27.76
CA PRO A 341 4.08 -7.96 28.67
C PRO A 341 4.90 -6.70 28.43
N GLY A 342 4.26 -5.54 28.65
CA GLY A 342 4.87 -4.24 28.40
C GLY A 342 4.82 -3.81 26.93
N THR A 343 4.17 -4.59 26.05
CA THR A 343 3.92 -4.22 24.66
C THR A 343 2.47 -3.80 24.43
N THR A 344 2.28 -2.88 23.48
CA THR A 344 0.95 -2.37 23.07
C THR A 344 0.58 -3.00 21.73
N HIS A 345 -0.61 -3.60 21.66
CA HIS A 345 -1.12 -4.20 20.44
C HIS A 345 -1.39 -3.11 19.39
N GLN A 346 -0.73 -3.18 18.22
CA GLN A 346 -0.73 -2.06 17.26
C GLN A 346 -2.08 -1.80 16.60
N SER A 347 -2.97 -2.79 16.49
CA SER A 347 -4.29 -2.59 15.85
C SER A 347 -5.44 -2.33 16.83
N THR A 348 -5.27 -2.65 18.12
CA THR A 348 -6.31 -2.42 19.15
C THR A 348 -5.86 -1.48 20.27
N GLU A 349 -4.62 -0.98 20.20
CA GLU A 349 -3.96 -0.13 21.19
C GLU A 349 -3.99 -0.69 22.63
N THR A 350 -4.24 -1.98 22.79
CA THR A 350 -4.39 -2.62 24.10
C THR A 350 -3.02 -2.91 24.71
N PHE A 351 -2.76 -2.38 25.91
CA PHE A 351 -1.52 -2.60 26.65
C PHE A 351 -1.55 -3.93 27.42
N VAL A 352 -0.56 -4.80 27.19
CA VAL A 352 -0.45 -6.11 27.85
C VAL A 352 0.24 -5.94 29.19
N SER A 353 -0.52 -5.93 30.29
CA SER A 353 0.00 -5.56 31.63
C SER A 353 0.53 -6.72 32.48
N ASN A 354 0.11 -7.98 32.28
CA ASN A 354 0.54 -9.13 33.08
C ASN A 354 0.63 -10.42 32.23
N ILE A 355 1.56 -11.33 32.55
CA ILE A 355 1.66 -12.66 31.90
C ILE A 355 0.94 -13.79 32.67
N VAL A 356 0.66 -13.72 33.98
CA VAL A 356 -0.10 -14.77 34.71
C VAL A 356 -0.82 -14.20 35.95
N VAL A 357 -2.03 -14.71 36.26
CA VAL A 357 -2.62 -14.71 37.61
C VAL A 357 -2.42 -16.11 38.21
N GLY A 358 -1.39 -16.28 39.04
CA GLY A 358 -1.06 -17.56 39.70
C GLY A 358 0.44 -17.78 39.92
N GLU A 359 0.81 -18.51 40.98
CA GLU A 359 2.21 -18.80 41.33
C GLU A 359 2.89 -19.68 40.27
N VAL A 360 4.03 -19.21 39.79
CA VAL A 360 4.88 -19.87 38.81
C VAL A 360 5.72 -20.93 39.53
N ASN A 361 5.39 -22.21 39.35
CA ASN A 361 6.32 -23.29 39.70
C ASN A 361 7.43 -23.36 38.64
N SER A 362 8.67 -23.58 39.10
CA SER A 362 9.91 -23.17 38.43
C SER A 362 10.04 -23.52 36.95
N PHE A 363 10.72 -22.62 36.23
CA PHE A 363 11.08 -22.68 34.81
C PHE A 363 11.89 -23.95 34.43
N ASP A 364 12.43 -24.68 35.40
CA ASP A 364 13.10 -25.97 35.21
C ASP A 364 12.17 -27.04 34.62
N THR A 365 10.86 -26.88 34.74
CA THR A 365 9.87 -27.82 34.16
C THR A 365 9.84 -27.76 32.63
N TYR A 366 10.11 -26.59 32.03
CA TYR A 366 10.13 -26.41 30.57
C TYR A 366 11.36 -27.06 29.90
N ARG A 367 12.40 -27.41 30.67
CA ARG A 367 13.67 -27.93 30.14
C ARG A 367 13.61 -29.42 29.76
N LYS A 368 12.52 -30.13 30.10
CA LYS A 368 12.33 -31.56 29.80
C LYS A 368 11.55 -31.85 28.51
N ILE A 369 11.11 -30.81 27.80
CA ILE A 369 10.23 -30.92 26.62
C ILE A 369 11.01 -30.70 25.29
N PHE A 370 12.31 -30.41 25.36
CA PHE A 370 13.22 -30.49 24.21
C PHE A 370 14.29 -31.53 24.47
#